data_AF-A0A838IV25-F1
#
_entry.id   AF-A0A838IV25-F1
#
_cell.length_a   1.000
_cell.length_b   1.000
_cell.length_c   1.000
_cell.angle_alpha   90.00
_cell.angle_beta   90.00
_cell.angle_gamma   90.00
#
_symmetry.space_group_name_H-M   'P 1'
#
loop_
_entity.id
_entity.type
_entity.pdbx_description
1 polymer ?
#
loop_
_entity_poly.entity_id
_entity_poly.type
_entity_poly.pdbx_seq_one_letter_code
_entity_poly.pdbx_strand_id
1 'polypeptide(L)' 'MERTTISIPEPLLRRLRVVAAERGTSMAELIREAVEEKVAAHRPRPRCLGIGASDHRGTACETADERPEPRSWR' A
#
# COMPACT_ATOMS: atom_id res chain seq x y z
N MET A 1 -8.87 -10.18 -19.39
CA MET A 1 -7.85 -9.13 -19.34
C MET A 1 -8.50 -7.81 -19.67
N GLU A 2 -8.25 -6.79 -18.86
CA GLU A 2 -8.71 -5.42 -19.12
C GLU A 2 -7.59 -4.60 -19.77
N ARG A 3 -7.95 -3.61 -20.59
CA ARG A 3 -7.00 -2.74 -21.30
C ARG A 3 -6.86 -1.43 -20.55
N THR A 4 -5.66 -1.16 -20.05
CA THR A 4 -5.33 0.09 -19.37
C THR A 4 -4.36 0.91 -20.22
N THR A 5 -4.65 2.19 -20.41
CA THR A 5 -3.73 3.14 -21.05
C THR A 5 -3.06 3.96 -19.97
N ILE A 6 -1.73 4.01 -19.97
CA ILE A 6 -0.93 4.76 -19.01
C ILE A 6 -0.05 5.77 -19.74
N SER A 7 0.13 6.95 -19.14
CA SER A 7 1.11 7.93 -19.61
C SER A 7 2.47 7.63 -18.99
N ILE A 8 3.49 7.51 -19.82
CA ILE A 8 4.85 7.19 -19.38
C ILE A 8 5.80 8.20 -20.03
N PRO A 9 6.79 8.75 -19.30
CA PRO A 9 7.80 9.60 -19.92
C PRO A 9 8.55 8.86 -21.03
N GLU A 10 8.77 9.53 -22.16
CA GLU A 10 9.54 8.99 -23.29
C GLU A 10 10.90 8.37 -22.92
N PRO A 11 11.74 8.97 -22.04
CA PRO A 11 13.01 8.35 -21.67
C PRO A 11 12.81 7.00 -20.95
N LEU A 12 11.74 6.84 -20.18
CA LEU A 12 11.44 5.57 -19.51
C LEU A 12 10.95 4.53 -20.52
N LEU A 13 10.11 4.93 -21.48
CA LEU A 13 9.65 4.05 -22.56
C LEU A 13 10.81 3.50 -23.39
N ARG A 14 11.80 4.34 -23.72
CA ARG A 14 13.03 3.91 -24.42
C ARG A 14 13.81 2.86 -23.63
N ARG A 15 13.98 3.07 -22.32
CA ARG A 15 14.69 2.10 -21.45
C ARG A 15 13.94 0.78 -21.35
N LEU A 16 12.62 0.82 -21.23
CA LEU A 16 11.79 -0.40 -21.22
C LEU A 16 11.94 -1.20 -22.52
N ARG A 17 12.08 -0.54 -23.68
CA ARG A 17 12.29 -1.22 -24.97
C ARG A 17 13.62 -1.96 -25.01
N VAL A 18 14.68 -1.33 -24.50
CA VAL A 18 16.00 -1.95 -24.42
C VAL A 18 15.95 -3.17 -23.51
N VAL A 19 15.37 -3.05 -22.31
CA VAL A 19 15.26 -4.16 -21.36
C VAL A 19 14.42 -5.31 -21.92
N ALA A 20 13.31 -5.02 -22.59
CA ALA A 20 12.48 -6.04 -23.23
C ALA A 20 13.25 -6.79 -24.33
N ALA A 21 14.05 -6.08 -25.14
CA ALA A 21 14.89 -6.67 -26.17
C ALA A 21 16.01 -7.53 -25.58
N GLU A 22 16.68 -7.06 -24.52
CA GLU A 22 17.73 -7.80 -23.82
C GLU A 22 17.21 -9.10 -23.19
N ARG A 23 15.98 -9.08 -22.65
CA ARG A 23 15.34 -10.25 -22.04
C ARG A 23 14.65 -11.17 -23.05
N GLY A 24 14.48 -10.73 -24.31
CA GLY A 24 13.74 -11.47 -25.33
C GLY A 24 12.24 -11.59 -25.04
N THR A 25 11.67 -10.69 -24.24
CA THR A 25 10.26 -10.72 -23.82
C THR A 25 9.46 -9.59 -24.45
N SER A 26 8.14 -9.74 -24.52
CA SER A 26 7.29 -8.65 -24.98
C SER A 26 7.25 -7.50 -23.97
N MET A 27 7.04 -6.27 -24.47
CA MET A 27 6.85 -5.08 -23.63
C MET A 27 5.67 -5.27 -22.64
N ALA A 28 4.61 -5.92 -23.09
CA ALA A 28 3.41 -6.14 -22.29
C ALA A 28 3.67 -7.12 -21.14
N GLU A 29 4.48 -8.16 -21.35
CA GLU A 29 4.90 -9.07 -20.28
C GLU A 29 5.80 -8.38 -19.27
N LEU A 30 6.81 -7.63 -19.74
CA LEU A 30 7.69 -6.89 -18.85
C LEU A 30 6.92 -5.91 -17.94
N ILE A 31 5.96 -5.18 -18.51
CA ILE A 31 5.13 -4.25 -17.75
C ILE A 31 4.22 -5.02 -16.76
N ARG A 32 3.66 -6.16 -17.16
CA ARG A 32 2.83 -6.99 -16.29
C ARG A 32 3.63 -7.52 -15.09
N GLU A 33 4.80 -8.09 -15.35
CA GLU A 33 5.74 -8.58 -14.33
C GLU A 33 6.07 -7.48 -13.33
N ALA A 34 6.44 -6.28 -13.81
CA ALA A 34 6.77 -5.15 -12.94
C ALA A 34 5.59 -4.68 -12.08
N VAL A 35 4.36 -4.71 -12.62
CA VAL A 35 3.16 -4.37 -11.86
C VAL A 35 2.86 -5.42 -10.81
N GLU A 36 2.94 -6.71 -11.15
CA GLU A 36 2.74 -7.82 -10.22
C GLU A 36 3.76 -7.79 -9.08
N GLU A 37 5.04 -7.60 -9.40
CA GLU A 37 6.12 -7.45 -8.42
C GLU A 37 5.85 -6.26 -7.49
N LYS A 38 5.44 -5.12 -8.05
CA LYS A 38 5.17 -3.91 -7.26
C LYS A 38 3.98 -4.11 -6.31
N VAL A 39 2.93 -4.78 -6.75
CA VAL A 39 1.75 -5.10 -5.93
C VAL A 39 2.11 -6.11 -4.85
N ALA A 40 2.86 -7.17 -5.19
CA ALA A 40 3.31 -8.17 -4.22
C ALA A 40 4.23 -7.57 -3.14
N ALA A 41 5.11 -6.64 -3.53
CA ALA A 41 5.98 -5.90 -2.62
C ALA A 41 5.21 -4.85 -1.78
N HIS A 42 4.01 -4.45 -2.21
CA HIS A 42 3.18 -3.51 -1.47
C HIS A 42 2.53 -4.20 -0.26
N ARG A 43 3.26 -4.33 0.84
CA ARG A 43 2.67 -4.59 2.16
C ARG A 43 2.22 -3.26 2.76
N PRO A 44 0.91 -2.98 2.89
CA PRO A 44 0.48 -1.87 3.71
C PRO A 44 1.03 -2.11 5.12
N ARG A 45 1.69 -1.10 5.70
CA ARG A 45 2.06 -1.15 7.12
C ARG A 45 0.78 -1.47 7.90
N PRO A 46 0.75 -2.54 8.73
CA PRO A 46 -0.43 -2.83 9.51
C PRO A 46 -0.72 -1.58 10.36
N ARG A 47 -1.87 -0.96 10.12
CA ARG A 47 -2.22 0.28 10.83
C ARG A 47 -2.41 0.08 12.33
N CYS A 48 -2.53 -1.16 12.80
CA CYS A 48 -2.52 -1.49 14.23
C CYS A 48 -1.93 -2.90 14.43
N LEU A 49 -0.75 -3.00 15.06
CA LEU A 49 -0.39 -4.17 15.88
C LEU A 49 -0.70 -3.76 17.33
N GLY A 50 -1.99 -3.68 17.63
CA GLY A 50 -2.49 -3.29 18.94
C GLY A 50 -3.74 -4.11 19.22
N ILE A 51 -3.71 -4.84 20.32
CA ILE A 51 -4.81 -5.62 20.88
C ILE A 51 -6.09 -4.77 20.85
N GLY A 52 -7.08 -5.11 20.03
CA GLY A 52 -8.35 -4.38 19.97
C GLY A 52 -8.94 -4.24 18.57
N ALA A 53 -9.28 -5.36 17.92
CA ALA A 53 -10.17 -5.34 16.76
C ALA A 53 -11.63 -5.17 17.22
N SER A 54 -11.98 -3.98 17.72
CA SER A 54 -13.36 -3.59 17.95
C SER A 54 -13.62 -2.21 17.33
N ASP A 55 -14.53 -2.17 16.36
CA ASP A 55 -15.05 -0.96 15.71
C ASP A 55 -15.91 -0.13 16.67
N HIS A 56 -15.30 0.41 17.73
CA HIS A 56 -15.92 1.47 18.52
C HIS A 56 -15.05 2.72 18.47
N ARG A 57 -15.66 3.79 17.96
CA ARG A 57 -15.06 5.11 17.78
C ARG A 57 -14.35 5.55 19.06
N GLY A 58 -13.10 5.95 18.89
CA GLY A 58 -12.45 7.01 19.67
C GLY A 58 -12.50 6.89 21.20
N THR A 59 -11.63 6.09 21.80
CA THR A 59 -11.30 6.22 23.23
C THR A 59 -9.83 6.52 23.50
N ALA A 60 -8.93 6.20 22.57
CA ALA A 60 -7.49 6.40 22.77
C ALA A 60 -7.04 7.87 22.71
N CYS A 61 -7.78 8.76 22.04
CA CYS A 61 -7.39 10.16 21.89
C CYS A 61 -8.03 11.10 22.92
N GLU A 62 -9.12 10.71 23.57
CA GLU A 62 -9.83 11.56 24.55
C GLU A 62 -9.35 11.33 26.00
N THR A 63 -8.72 10.20 26.30
CA THR A 63 -8.27 9.89 27.68
C THR A 63 -7.08 10.76 28.15
N ALA A 64 -6.46 11.53 27.25
CA ALA A 64 -5.36 12.42 27.63
C ALA A 64 -5.85 13.72 28.31
N ASP A 65 -7.07 14.18 28.01
CA ASP A 65 -7.63 15.44 28.53
C ASP A 65 -8.57 15.24 29.73
N GLU A 66 -9.22 14.08 29.85
CA GLU A 66 -10.04 13.78 31.03
C GLU A 66 -9.23 13.03 32.08
N ARG A 67 -8.94 13.72 33.20
CA ARG A 67 -8.47 13.08 34.43
C ARG A 67 -9.61 12.23 35.00
N PRO A 68 -9.53 10.89 34.99
CA PRO A 68 -10.62 10.08 35.52
C PRO A 68 -10.67 10.27 37.04
N GLU A 69 -11.79 10.80 37.55
CA GLU A 69 -12.05 10.82 38.99
C GLU A 69 -12.35 9.38 39.47
N PRO A 70 -11.55 8.83 40.39
CA PRO A 70 -11.79 7.49 40.91
C PRO A 70 -13.11 7.48 41.69
N ARG A 71 -13.97 6.54 41.33
CA ARG A 71 -15.26 6.32 42.02
C ARG A 71 -14.97 5.93 43.46
N SER A 72 -15.61 6.61 44.42
CA SER A 72 -15.51 6.23 45.83
C SER A 72 -16.13 4.84 46.02
N TRP A 73 -15.28 3.86 46.29
CA TRP A 73 -15.64 2.61 46.94
C TRP A 73 -16.49 2.85 48.20
N ARG A 74 -17.78 2.58 48.07
CA ARG A 74 -18.68 2.21 49.16
C ARG A 74 -19.38 0.92 48.75
#